data_AF-A0A366INM1-F1
#
_entry.id   AF-A0A366INM1-F1
#
_cell.length_a   1.000
_cell.length_b   1.000
_cell.length_c   1.000
_cell.angle_alpha   90.00
_cell.angle_beta   90.00
_cell.angle_gamma   90.00
#
_symmetry.space_group_name_H-M   'P 1'
#
loop_
_entity.id
_entity.type
_entity.pdbx_description
1 polymer ?
#
loop_
_entity_poly.entity_id
_entity_poly.type
_entity_poly.pdbx_seq_one_letter_code
_entity_poly.pdbx_strand_id
1 'polypeptide(L)'
;MDFDGSMQPIDSPVRAHRHRFRAAAFAALLLLFATIVAGAVLPVPGDRAVAAPRDEPAWVSLVPAMEIVEAFDPPAETWLAGHRGIDVLAVVGEPLRAPTAGTLRFRGAVAGAATVSIETESGFVVSFQPATSTLDKGERFAAGETIGEVAAGAHCSDSCLHIGVWPTDSDRRYVDPARFFGQESSLLLPLARKPSDEPAEGSSSSGAGAWGGHRNGRIPASAMCPLKTAPGHMLRCDAQEAFDRLSHAYETRFGTPISVTDSYRDYDTQVILKRRKGRMAATPGRSNHGWALAVDLGGGINSFGTAEHRWMRENGPTFGWIHPGWARQNGSLPEAWHWEFRK
;
A
#
# COMPACT_ATOMS: atom_id res chain seq x y z
N MET A 1 -12.72 -78.91 38.42
CA MET A 1 -12.15 -78.37 37.16
C MET A 1 -10.90 -77.59 37.55
N ASP A 2 -9.89 -78.19 38.17
CA ASP A 2 -8.96 -79.22 37.64
C ASP A 2 -8.22 -78.69 36.41
N PHE A 3 -6.91 -78.69 36.23
CA PHE A 3 -5.65 -79.08 36.92
C PHE A 3 -4.59 -78.39 35.98
N ASP A 4 -3.38 -77.97 36.29
CA ASP A 4 -2.27 -78.65 36.95
C ASP A 4 -1.08 -77.66 36.96
N GLY A 5 -0.26 -77.72 38.01
CA GLY A 5 1.01 -77.03 38.10
C GLY A 5 2.15 -77.97 37.72
N SER A 6 3.23 -77.44 37.15
CA SER A 6 4.49 -78.15 36.92
C SER A 6 5.50 -77.12 36.40
N MET A 7 6.80 -77.11 36.70
CA MET A 7 7.68 -77.86 37.58
C MET A 7 9.04 -77.17 37.37
N GLN A 8 9.72 -76.74 38.43
CA GLN A 8 11.16 -76.42 38.36
C GLN A 8 11.93 -77.70 38.66
N PRO A 9 13.04 -77.97 37.95
CA PRO A 9 14.23 -78.41 38.70
C PRO A 9 15.57 -77.84 38.19
N ILE A 10 16.41 -77.37 39.14
CA ILE A 10 17.81 -77.77 39.48
C ILE A 10 18.70 -78.27 38.31
N ASP A 11 19.96 -77.84 38.09
CA ASP A 11 21.11 -77.95 39.02
C ASP A 11 22.42 -77.37 38.40
N SER A 12 23.08 -76.46 39.13
CA SER A 12 24.49 -76.54 39.62
C SER A 12 25.69 -76.77 38.62
N PRO A 13 26.98 -76.83 39.08
CA PRO A 13 27.87 -75.65 39.18
C PRO A 13 29.35 -75.91 38.78
N VAL A 14 30.20 -74.89 38.52
CA VAL A 14 31.68 -75.07 38.63
C VAL A 14 32.41 -73.79 39.11
N ARG A 15 33.04 -73.91 40.28
CA ARG A 15 34.17 -73.11 40.83
C ARG A 15 35.43 -73.34 39.98
N ALA A 16 36.36 -72.40 39.80
CA ALA A 16 37.43 -71.98 40.72
C ALA A 16 38.45 -71.18 39.83
N HIS A 17 39.28 -70.25 40.28
CA HIS A 17 40.27 -70.35 41.34
C HIS A 17 40.75 -68.94 41.74
N ARG A 18 41.05 -68.83 43.04
CA ARG A 18 41.75 -67.71 43.68
C ARG A 18 43.21 -67.69 43.22
N HIS A 19 43.87 -66.53 43.28
CA HIS A 19 45.16 -66.30 43.96
C HIS A 19 45.43 -64.78 43.90
N ARG A 20 45.23 -64.06 45.01
CA ARG A 20 46.29 -63.47 45.86
C ARG A 20 47.31 -62.68 45.03
N PHE A 21 47.47 -61.39 45.28
CA PHE A 21 48.71 -60.80 45.80
C PHE A 21 48.47 -59.34 46.20
N ARG A 22 49.18 -58.94 47.27
CA ARG A 22 49.08 -57.66 47.97
C ARG A 22 49.93 -56.58 47.29
N ALA A 23 49.59 -55.34 47.62
CA ALA A 23 50.49 -54.19 47.80
C ALA A 23 50.93 -53.36 46.57
N ALA A 24 50.37 -52.15 46.53
CA ALA A 24 51.06 -50.86 46.57
C ALA A 24 52.05 -50.42 45.45
N ALA A 25 51.59 -49.40 44.70
CA ALA A 25 52.15 -48.04 44.61
C ALA A 25 52.95 -47.57 43.37
N PHE A 26 52.76 -46.26 43.08
CA PHE A 26 53.51 -45.30 42.23
C PHE A 26 53.47 -45.50 40.69
N ALA A 27 52.88 -44.62 39.85
CA ALA A 27 53.07 -43.18 39.55
C ALA A 27 54.13 -42.88 38.46
N ALA A 28 53.75 -41.99 37.52
CA ALA A 28 54.57 -41.17 36.60
C ALA A 28 55.20 -41.87 35.36
N LEU A 29 55.41 -41.27 34.17
CA LEU A 29 55.06 -40.00 33.50
C LEU A 29 55.81 -39.98 32.12
N LEU A 30 55.27 -39.34 31.05
CA LEU A 30 55.94 -38.76 29.85
C LEU A 30 56.55 -39.75 28.79
N LEU A 31 56.48 -39.64 27.45
CA LEU A 31 56.32 -38.57 26.44
C LEU A 31 55.89 -39.13 25.04
N LEU A 32 55.32 -38.23 24.21
CA LEU A 32 55.57 -37.99 22.76
C LEU A 32 54.86 -38.77 21.60
N PHE A 33 54.17 -37.95 20.78
CA PHE A 33 54.06 -37.88 19.30
C PHE A 33 52.89 -38.48 18.51
N ALA A 34 52.42 -37.61 17.58
CA ALA A 34 51.60 -37.80 16.36
C ALA A 34 50.08 -38.01 16.57
N THR A 35 49.14 -37.18 16.10
CA THR A 35 49.11 -36.07 15.12
C THR A 35 47.79 -35.31 15.30
N ILE A 36 47.84 -33.98 15.29
CA ILE A 36 46.68 -33.06 15.40
C ILE A 36 46.05 -32.91 14.01
N VAL A 37 44.77 -33.28 13.85
CA VAL A 37 43.93 -32.80 12.72
C VAL A 37 43.11 -31.63 13.24
N ALA A 38 43.65 -30.42 13.06
CA ALA A 38 42.93 -29.17 13.25
C ALA A 38 42.07 -28.92 12.01
N GLY A 39 40.78 -29.26 12.09
CA GLY A 39 39.78 -28.77 11.14
C GLY A 39 39.47 -27.31 11.43
N ALA A 40 40.02 -26.40 10.64
CA ALA A 40 39.67 -24.99 10.67
C ALA A 40 38.21 -24.82 10.22
N VAL A 41 37.30 -24.59 11.18
CA VAL A 41 35.98 -24.04 10.88
C VAL A 41 36.19 -22.56 10.59
N LEU A 42 36.31 -22.21 9.31
CA LEU A 42 36.27 -20.82 8.89
C LEU A 42 34.87 -20.26 9.25
N PRO A 43 34.76 -19.10 9.91
CA PRO A 43 33.48 -18.43 10.00
C PRO A 43 33.07 -18.06 8.57
N VAL A 44 31.98 -18.67 8.10
CA VAL A 44 31.27 -18.17 6.92
C VAL A 44 30.98 -16.70 7.20
N PRO A 45 31.36 -15.75 6.33
CA PRO A 45 30.92 -14.37 6.48
C PRO A 45 29.41 -14.42 6.57
N GLY A 46 28.87 -14.10 7.76
CA GLY A 46 27.43 -14.06 7.94
C GLY A 46 26.87 -13.24 6.80
N ASP A 47 25.93 -13.84 6.06
CA ASP A 47 25.10 -13.11 5.13
C ASP A 47 24.74 -11.81 5.83
N ARG A 48 25.19 -10.68 5.27
CA ARG A 48 24.63 -9.40 5.67
C ARG A 48 23.15 -9.61 5.47
N ALA A 49 22.41 -9.72 6.57
CA ALA A 49 20.97 -9.69 6.55
C ALA A 49 20.65 -8.43 5.75
N VAL A 50 20.26 -8.62 4.49
CA VAL A 50 19.64 -7.58 3.70
C VAL A 50 18.46 -7.23 4.56
N ALA A 51 18.51 -6.04 5.17
CA ALA A 51 17.39 -5.54 5.95
C ALA A 51 16.16 -5.76 5.06
N ALA A 52 15.19 -6.51 5.57
CA ALA A 52 13.93 -6.69 4.87
C ALA A 52 13.44 -5.29 4.44
N PRO A 53 12.88 -5.13 3.23
CA PRO A 53 12.20 -3.89 2.89
C PRO A 53 11.29 -3.57 4.06
N ARG A 54 11.45 -2.40 4.67
CA ARG A 54 10.45 -1.93 5.62
C ARG A 54 9.17 -1.94 4.81
N ASP A 55 8.15 -2.68 5.24
CA ASP A 55 6.80 -2.56 4.71
C ASP A 55 6.47 -1.07 4.81
N GLU A 56 6.66 -0.33 3.71
CA GLU A 56 6.26 1.06 3.68
C GLU A 56 4.75 1.01 3.48
N PRO A 57 3.95 1.36 4.51
CA PRO A 57 2.51 1.43 4.31
C PRO A 57 2.27 2.42 3.17
N ALA A 58 1.43 2.03 2.20
CA ALA A 58 0.97 2.95 1.17
C ALA A 58 0.40 4.20 1.83
N TRP A 59 0.96 5.37 1.51
CA TRP A 59 0.53 6.62 2.11
C TRP A 59 -0.88 6.98 1.68
N VAL A 60 -1.64 7.58 2.58
CA VAL A 60 -2.97 8.13 2.23
C VAL A 60 -2.77 9.33 1.31
N SER A 61 -3.67 9.50 0.34
CA SER A 61 -3.66 10.66 -0.55
C SER A 61 -3.71 11.98 0.21
N LEU A 62 -2.80 12.88 -0.14
CA LEU A 62 -2.61 14.19 0.50
C LEU A 62 -3.75 15.18 0.22
N VAL A 63 -4.41 14.96 -0.90
CA VAL A 63 -5.54 15.73 -1.40
C VAL A 63 -6.66 14.76 -1.80
N PRO A 64 -7.95 15.11 -1.59
CA PRO A 64 -9.08 14.21 -1.83
C PRO A 64 -9.21 13.59 -3.24
N ALA A 65 -8.50 14.06 -4.26
CA ALA A 65 -8.36 13.40 -5.55
C ALA A 65 -6.98 13.70 -6.15
N MET A 66 -5.96 13.03 -5.63
CA MET A 66 -4.57 13.27 -5.99
C MET A 66 -4.31 12.84 -7.44
N GLU A 67 -4.00 13.82 -8.29
CA GLU A 67 -3.67 13.62 -9.70
C GLU A 67 -2.32 14.28 -9.94
N ILE A 68 -1.28 13.50 -10.25
CA ILE A 68 0.06 14.01 -10.55
C ILE A 68 0.02 14.68 -11.93
N VAL A 69 0.31 15.98 -11.97
CA VAL A 69 0.36 16.79 -13.20
C VAL A 69 1.79 17.09 -13.65
N GLU A 70 2.75 17.04 -12.72
CA GLU A 70 4.18 17.15 -13.02
C GLU A 70 4.98 16.14 -12.18
N ALA A 71 5.83 15.36 -12.84
CA ALA A 71 6.57 14.26 -12.23
C ALA A 71 7.89 14.72 -11.59
N PHE A 72 8.46 13.88 -10.73
CA PHE A 72 9.78 14.10 -10.15
C PHE A 72 10.88 14.06 -11.22
N ASP A 73 11.65 15.14 -11.31
CA ASP A 73 12.77 15.30 -12.26
C ASP A 73 13.96 15.93 -11.52
N PRO A 74 14.68 15.15 -10.69
CA PRO A 74 15.69 15.71 -9.82
C PRO A 74 16.86 16.27 -10.64
N PRO A 75 17.43 17.42 -10.24
CA PRO A 75 18.57 17.97 -10.93
C PRO A 75 19.80 17.07 -10.75
N ALA A 76 20.67 17.01 -11.76
CA ALA A 76 21.91 16.24 -11.70
C ALA A 76 22.86 16.71 -10.58
N GLU A 77 22.81 18.00 -10.25
CA GLU A 77 23.51 18.61 -9.13
C GLU A 77 22.52 19.47 -8.32
N THR A 78 22.75 19.62 -7.02
CA THR A 78 21.77 20.27 -6.12
C THR A 78 21.45 21.72 -6.48
N TRP A 79 22.34 22.42 -7.21
CA TRP A 79 22.17 23.81 -7.67
C TRP A 79 21.64 23.94 -9.11
N LEU A 80 21.46 22.84 -9.84
CA LEU A 80 20.91 22.88 -11.19
C LEU A 80 19.37 22.95 -11.18
N ALA A 81 18.82 23.32 -12.33
CA ALA A 81 17.38 23.29 -12.56
C ALA A 81 16.86 21.85 -12.56
N GLY A 82 15.67 21.65 -11.99
CA GLY A 82 15.01 20.36 -11.85
C GLY A 82 13.83 20.46 -10.88
N HIS A 83 12.97 19.44 -10.92
CA HIS A 83 11.77 19.33 -10.11
C HIS A 83 12.00 18.37 -8.93
N ARG A 84 12.26 18.94 -7.74
CA ARG A 84 12.62 18.21 -6.50
C ARG A 84 11.39 17.65 -5.77
N GLY A 85 10.34 17.36 -6.50
CA GLY A 85 9.06 16.88 -5.97
C GLY A 85 8.13 16.46 -7.10
N ILE A 86 6.85 16.30 -6.77
CA ILE A 86 5.77 16.17 -7.76
C ILE A 86 4.81 17.35 -7.58
N ASP A 87 4.11 17.71 -8.65
CA ASP A 87 2.98 18.63 -8.56
C ASP A 87 1.70 17.84 -8.75
N VAL A 88 0.74 18.06 -7.87
CA VAL A 88 -0.59 17.48 -7.96
C VAL A 88 -1.64 18.53 -8.22
N LEU A 89 -2.68 18.18 -8.97
CA LEU A 89 -3.78 19.09 -9.28
C LEU A 89 -4.48 19.51 -7.98
N ALA A 90 -4.28 20.77 -7.58
CA ALA A 90 -4.85 21.34 -6.37
C ALA A 90 -5.51 22.71 -6.61
N VAL A 91 -6.43 23.18 -5.77
CA VAL A 91 -7.01 24.53 -5.81
C VAL A 91 -6.97 25.17 -4.44
N VAL A 92 -6.89 26.49 -4.41
CA VAL A 92 -6.86 27.30 -3.19
C VAL A 92 -8.06 26.96 -2.29
N GLY A 93 -7.77 26.73 -1.00
CA GLY A 93 -8.75 26.36 0.03
C GLY A 93 -9.06 24.86 0.11
N GLU A 94 -8.41 23.99 -0.68
CA GLU A 94 -8.53 22.55 -0.49
C GLU A 94 -7.89 22.11 0.83
N PRO A 95 -8.54 21.24 1.64
CA PRO A 95 -7.90 20.64 2.80
C PRO A 95 -6.68 19.81 2.40
N LEU A 96 -5.57 20.05 3.10
CA LEU A 96 -4.34 19.27 3.05
C LEU A 96 -4.39 18.20 4.13
N ARG A 97 -4.32 16.92 3.75
CA ARG A 97 -4.38 15.78 4.66
C ARG A 97 -3.00 15.20 4.94
N ALA A 98 -2.81 14.68 6.14
CA ALA A 98 -1.60 13.96 6.51
C ALA A 98 -1.52 12.59 5.81
N PRO A 99 -0.42 12.24 5.13
CA PRO A 99 -0.28 10.94 4.46
C PRO A 99 -0.11 9.78 5.45
N THR A 100 0.45 10.07 6.63
CA THR A 100 0.72 9.16 7.74
C THR A 100 0.53 9.90 9.07
N ALA A 101 0.67 9.21 10.20
CA ALA A 101 0.87 9.88 11.49
C ALA A 101 2.23 10.60 11.53
N GLY A 102 2.32 11.69 12.29
CA GLY A 102 3.53 12.51 12.35
C GLY A 102 3.40 13.77 13.20
N THR A 103 4.31 14.71 12.98
CA THR A 103 4.33 16.03 13.64
C THR A 103 4.54 17.16 12.65
N LEU A 104 4.00 18.35 12.97
CA LEU A 104 4.27 19.54 12.18
C LEU A 104 5.73 19.99 12.38
N ARG A 105 6.49 20.10 11.30
CA ARG A 105 7.91 20.49 11.32
C ARG A 105 8.09 21.99 11.06
N PHE A 106 7.33 22.55 10.13
CA PHE A 106 7.41 23.96 9.75
C PHE A 106 6.09 24.46 9.17
N ARG A 107 5.75 25.72 9.46
CA ARG A 107 4.76 26.54 8.74
C ARG A 107 5.32 27.94 8.57
N GLY A 108 5.21 28.52 7.38
CA GLY A 108 5.69 29.87 7.11
C GLY A 108 6.00 30.11 5.63
N ALA A 109 6.73 31.20 5.33
CA ALA A 109 7.13 31.52 3.97
C ALA A 109 8.55 31.00 3.66
N VAL A 110 8.73 30.33 2.52
CA VAL A 110 10.04 29.95 1.97
C VAL A 110 10.15 30.56 0.58
N ALA A 111 11.17 31.41 0.36
CA ALA A 111 11.37 32.15 -0.88
C ALA A 111 10.10 32.88 -1.39
N GLY A 112 9.26 33.38 -0.47
CA GLY A 112 8.02 34.10 -0.77
C GLY A 112 6.78 33.23 -1.00
N ALA A 113 6.90 31.89 -0.97
CA ALA A 113 5.77 30.97 -1.08
C ALA A 113 5.36 30.43 0.30
N ALA A 114 4.05 30.27 0.51
CA ALA A 114 3.53 29.65 1.73
C ALA A 114 3.86 28.15 1.73
N THR A 115 4.57 27.69 2.75
CA THR A 115 5.11 26.33 2.84
C THR A 115 4.75 25.72 4.19
N VAL A 116 4.28 24.48 4.15
CA VAL A 116 4.11 23.61 5.31
C VAL A 116 5.05 22.42 5.15
N SER A 117 5.67 21.95 6.23
CA SER A 117 6.30 20.63 6.22
C SER A 117 6.01 19.85 7.48
N ILE A 118 5.96 18.54 7.32
CA ILE A 118 5.72 17.57 8.38
C ILE A 118 6.87 16.59 8.46
N GLU A 119 7.01 15.97 9.63
CA GLU A 119 7.87 14.82 9.84
C GLU A 119 7.01 13.60 10.15
N THR A 120 7.12 12.58 9.31
CA THR A 120 6.38 11.31 9.45
C THR A 120 7.07 10.42 10.49
N GLU A 121 6.30 9.58 11.16
CA GLU A 121 6.87 8.57 12.07
C GLU A 121 7.73 7.51 11.32
N SER A 122 7.54 7.38 10.00
CA SER A 122 8.35 6.53 9.13
C SER A 122 9.74 7.11 8.78
N GLY A 123 10.08 8.32 9.26
CA GLY A 123 11.41 8.91 9.08
C GLY A 123 11.56 9.73 7.80
N PHE A 124 10.48 10.30 7.29
CA PHE A 124 10.50 11.21 6.15
C PHE A 124 10.03 12.62 6.53
N VAL A 125 10.59 13.62 5.87
CA VAL A 125 10.03 14.96 5.86
C VAL A 125 9.25 15.13 4.56
N VAL A 126 8.03 15.64 4.65
CA VAL A 126 7.17 15.96 3.50
C VAL A 126 6.91 17.47 3.50
N SER A 127 7.17 18.15 2.40
CA SER A 127 6.90 19.58 2.22
C SER A 127 5.77 19.82 1.23
N PHE A 128 4.97 20.84 1.49
CA PHE A 128 3.78 21.22 0.73
C PHE A 128 3.83 22.71 0.38
N GLN A 129 3.67 23.05 -0.89
CA GLN A 129 3.70 24.44 -1.36
C GLN A 129 2.85 24.62 -2.62
N PRO A 130 1.93 25.59 -2.71
CA PRO A 130 1.53 26.54 -1.67
C PRO A 130 0.60 25.90 -0.63
N ALA A 131 0.92 26.01 0.67
CA ALA A 131 0.07 25.52 1.75
C ALA A 131 0.17 26.37 3.03
N THR A 132 -0.90 26.37 3.83
CA THR A 132 -0.97 26.98 5.17
C THR A 132 -1.48 25.99 6.20
N SER A 133 -1.16 26.19 7.48
CA SER A 133 -1.58 25.32 8.58
C SER A 133 -1.84 26.11 9.85
N THR A 134 -2.88 25.72 10.58
CA THR A 134 -3.19 26.26 11.92
C THR A 134 -2.44 25.56 13.04
N LEU A 135 -1.87 24.38 12.80
CA LEU A 135 -1.13 23.59 13.79
C LEU A 135 0.14 24.30 14.25
N ASP A 136 0.57 24.05 15.48
CA ASP A 136 1.85 24.52 16.01
C ASP A 136 3.01 23.56 15.72
N LYS A 137 4.23 24.09 15.66
CA LYS A 137 5.43 23.27 15.44
C LYS A 137 5.54 22.21 16.57
N GLY A 138 5.66 20.95 16.18
CA GLY A 138 5.72 19.80 17.08
C GLY A 138 4.36 19.20 17.45
N GLU A 139 3.25 19.82 17.01
CA GLU A 139 1.90 19.27 17.20
C GLU A 139 1.75 17.96 16.41
N ARG A 140 1.13 16.97 17.04
CA ARG A 140 0.91 15.62 16.48
C ARG A 140 -0.41 15.54 15.74
N PHE A 141 -0.45 14.73 14.70
CA PHE A 141 -1.66 14.41 13.94
C PHE A 141 -1.69 12.92 13.56
N ALA A 142 -2.88 12.41 13.26
CA ALA A 142 -3.08 11.07 12.73
C ALA A 142 -3.05 11.05 11.18
N ALA A 143 -2.86 9.86 10.60
CA ALA A 143 -3.00 9.68 9.15
C ALA A 143 -4.41 10.08 8.68
N GLY A 144 -4.51 10.79 7.56
CA GLY A 144 -5.76 11.28 6.97
C GLY A 144 -6.37 12.53 7.63
N GLU A 145 -5.81 12.98 8.76
CA GLU A 145 -6.23 14.21 9.44
C GLU A 145 -5.93 15.46 8.59
N THR A 146 -6.78 16.48 8.66
CA THR A 146 -6.53 17.75 7.97
C THR A 146 -5.48 18.54 8.74
N ILE A 147 -4.32 18.71 8.13
CA ILE A 147 -3.17 19.41 8.71
C ILE A 147 -3.00 20.83 8.17
N GLY A 148 -3.82 21.24 7.21
CA GLY A 148 -3.74 22.56 6.60
C GLY A 148 -4.66 22.72 5.40
N GLU A 149 -4.40 23.75 4.61
CA GLU A 149 -5.12 24.06 3.38
C GLU A 149 -4.16 24.52 2.28
N VAL A 150 -4.49 24.19 1.03
CA VAL A 150 -3.79 24.67 -0.17
C VAL A 150 -3.97 26.19 -0.26
N ALA A 151 -2.85 26.90 -0.36
CA ALA A 151 -2.85 28.37 -0.40
C ALA A 151 -2.74 28.88 -1.84
N ALA A 152 -2.90 30.19 -2.03
CA ALA A 152 -2.53 30.85 -3.29
C ALA A 152 -1.00 31.05 -3.33
N GLY A 153 -0.36 30.87 -4.50
CA GLY A 153 1.08 31.08 -4.61
C GLY A 153 1.71 30.62 -5.91
N ALA A 154 2.94 31.09 -6.14
CA ALA A 154 3.56 31.26 -7.47
C ALA A 154 4.27 30.04 -8.08
N HIS A 155 4.28 28.86 -7.45
CA HIS A 155 5.06 27.74 -8.01
C HIS A 155 4.38 27.13 -9.26
N CYS A 156 3.05 27.15 -9.33
CA CYS A 156 2.31 26.64 -10.48
C CYS A 156 1.28 27.66 -10.96
N SER A 157 0.86 27.53 -12.22
CA SER A 157 -0.22 28.32 -12.79
C SER A 157 -1.56 27.95 -12.14
N ASP A 158 -1.88 28.67 -11.06
CA ASP A 158 -3.16 28.78 -10.33
C ASP A 158 -3.78 27.50 -9.71
N SER A 159 -3.37 26.29 -10.11
CA SER A 159 -3.97 25.06 -9.62
C SER A 159 -3.00 23.87 -9.45
N CYS A 160 -2.06 23.96 -8.51
CA CYS A 160 -1.27 22.81 -8.08
C CYS A 160 -0.95 22.84 -6.57
N LEU A 161 -0.49 21.70 -6.06
CA LEU A 161 0.28 21.60 -4.84
C LEU A 161 1.59 20.86 -5.14
N HIS A 162 2.72 21.52 -4.92
CA HIS A 162 4.06 20.92 -4.97
C HIS A 162 4.34 20.12 -3.70
N ILE A 163 4.81 18.89 -3.87
CA ILE A 163 5.11 17.93 -2.81
C ILE A 163 6.55 17.47 -2.93
N GLY A 164 7.36 17.74 -1.91
CA GLY A 164 8.73 17.25 -1.80
C GLY A 164 8.86 16.23 -0.67
N VAL A 165 9.68 15.20 -0.84
CA VAL A 165 9.94 14.18 0.19
C VAL A 165 11.45 13.94 0.34
N TRP A 166 11.95 13.89 1.57
CA TRP A 166 13.34 13.47 1.85
C TRP A 166 13.45 12.75 3.20
N PRO A 167 14.41 11.81 3.38
CA PRO A 167 14.66 11.18 4.68
C PRO A 167 15.09 12.19 5.75
N THR A 168 14.65 12.03 6.99
CA THR A 168 14.98 12.94 8.10
C THR A 168 16.48 12.98 8.43
N ASP A 169 17.20 11.89 8.17
CA ASP A 169 18.63 11.73 8.36
C ASP A 169 19.46 12.18 7.14
N SER A 170 18.82 12.72 6.10
CA SER A 170 19.48 13.21 4.89
C SER A 170 19.68 14.72 4.89
N ASP A 171 20.70 15.18 4.18
CA ASP A 171 20.91 16.60 3.88
C ASP A 171 19.97 17.07 2.74
N ARG A 172 18.65 16.92 2.95
CA ARG A 172 17.58 17.23 1.98
C ARG A 172 17.78 16.56 0.62
N ARG A 173 18.19 15.29 0.62
CA ARG A 173 18.24 14.49 -0.60
C ARG A 173 16.82 14.06 -0.96
N TYR A 174 16.20 14.82 -1.85
CA TYR A 174 14.85 14.54 -2.32
C TYR A 174 14.79 13.16 -2.99
N VAL A 175 13.71 12.44 -2.70
CA VAL A 175 13.34 11.18 -3.32
C VAL A 175 12.02 11.36 -4.04
N ASP A 176 11.75 10.54 -5.06
CA ASP A 176 10.49 10.59 -5.81
C ASP A 176 9.30 10.37 -4.87
N PRO A 177 8.43 11.38 -4.66
CA PRO A 177 7.23 11.22 -3.84
C PRO A 177 6.24 10.21 -4.42
N ALA A 178 6.18 10.00 -5.74
CA ALA A 178 5.20 9.14 -6.38
C ALA A 178 5.27 7.69 -5.91
N ARG A 179 6.46 7.21 -5.52
CA ARG A 179 6.67 5.84 -5.03
C ARG A 179 5.93 5.53 -3.72
N PHE A 180 5.67 6.55 -2.90
CA PHE A 180 4.93 6.39 -1.65
C PHE A 180 3.42 6.30 -1.88
N PHE A 181 2.98 6.67 -3.09
CA PHE A 181 1.62 6.63 -3.58
C PHE A 181 1.47 5.51 -4.63
N GLY A 182 1.58 4.25 -4.17
CA GLY A 182 1.10 3.05 -4.87
C GLY A 182 1.40 2.90 -6.38
N GLN A 183 2.66 2.97 -6.82
CA GLN A 183 3.10 2.57 -8.17
C GLN A 183 4.39 1.74 -8.12
N GLU A 184 4.33 0.47 -8.56
CA GLU A 184 5.49 -0.39 -8.78
C GLU A 184 5.77 -0.50 -10.30
N SER A 185 6.90 0.07 -10.70
CA SER A 185 7.86 -0.39 -11.72
C SER A 185 7.35 -1.24 -12.91
N SER A 186 7.28 -0.61 -14.09
CA SER A 186 7.06 -1.29 -15.37
C SER A 186 8.21 -2.25 -15.73
N LEU A 187 7.94 -3.56 -15.82
CA LEU A 187 8.79 -4.54 -16.50
C LEU A 187 8.05 -5.08 -17.72
N LEU A 188 8.61 -4.88 -18.91
CA LEU A 188 8.07 -5.37 -20.19
C LEU A 188 8.40 -6.85 -20.40
N LEU A 189 7.37 -7.69 -20.62
CA LEU A 189 7.51 -9.07 -21.10
C LEU A 189 6.45 -9.40 -22.19
N PRO A 190 6.76 -10.34 -23.10
CA PRO A 190 6.17 -10.43 -24.44
C PRO A 190 4.77 -11.09 -24.56
N LEU A 191 4.13 -10.81 -25.71
CA LEU A 191 2.73 -11.03 -26.08
C LEU A 191 2.26 -12.51 -26.09
N ALA A 192 1.16 -12.82 -25.40
CA ALA A 192 0.41 -14.07 -25.51
C ALA A 192 -0.98 -13.87 -26.17
N ARG A 193 -1.37 -14.84 -27.01
CA ARG A 193 -2.56 -14.84 -27.90
C ARG A 193 -3.90 -15.06 -27.18
N LYS A 194 -4.97 -14.51 -27.79
CA LYS A 194 -6.37 -14.38 -27.36
C LYS A 194 -7.22 -15.67 -27.49
N PRO A 195 -8.14 -15.97 -26.55
CA PRO A 195 -9.31 -16.83 -26.79
C PRO A 195 -10.51 -16.06 -27.37
N SER A 196 -11.29 -16.75 -28.19
CA SER A 196 -12.47 -16.29 -28.90
C SER A 196 -13.74 -16.36 -28.04
N ASP A 197 -14.43 -15.22 -27.97
CA ASP A 197 -15.86 -15.01 -27.66
C ASP A 197 -16.26 -14.62 -26.22
N GLU A 198 -16.98 -13.50 -26.12
CA GLU A 198 -17.60 -12.91 -24.91
C GLU A 198 -19.13 -13.00 -24.97
N PRO A 199 -19.85 -13.22 -23.85
CA PRO A 199 -21.31 -13.20 -23.82
C PRO A 199 -21.89 -11.79 -23.60
N ALA A 200 -23.08 -11.58 -24.17
CA ALA A 200 -23.78 -10.29 -24.32
C ALA A 200 -24.42 -9.70 -23.04
N GLU A 201 -24.59 -8.38 -23.07
CA GLU A 201 -25.03 -7.48 -21.99
C GLU A 201 -26.47 -7.71 -21.50
N GLY A 202 -26.64 -7.73 -20.17
CA GLY A 202 -27.92 -7.62 -19.48
C GLY A 202 -27.94 -6.44 -18.52
N SER A 203 -28.94 -5.57 -18.68
CA SER A 203 -29.25 -4.40 -17.85
C SER A 203 -29.54 -4.80 -16.39
N SER A 204 -28.68 -4.40 -15.44
CA SER A 204 -29.01 -4.34 -14.01
C SER A 204 -28.86 -2.92 -13.46
N SER A 205 -29.82 -2.53 -12.61
CA SER A 205 -29.84 -1.22 -11.93
C SER A 205 -28.49 -0.96 -11.27
N SER A 206 -27.94 0.24 -11.44
CA SER A 206 -26.77 0.66 -10.66
C SER A 206 -27.07 0.46 -9.18
N GLY A 207 -26.31 -0.38 -8.48
CA GLY A 207 -26.41 -0.54 -7.03
C GLY A 207 -26.23 0.77 -6.25
N ALA A 208 -25.84 1.86 -6.94
CA ALA A 208 -25.88 3.24 -6.49
C ALA A 208 -27.28 3.70 -6.07
N GLY A 209 -27.55 3.64 -4.77
CA GLY A 209 -28.76 4.14 -4.14
C GLY A 209 -28.53 4.46 -2.68
N ALA A 210 -29.49 5.17 -2.09
CA ALA A 210 -29.46 5.45 -0.66
C ALA A 210 -29.47 4.15 0.14
N TRP A 211 -28.53 4.02 1.08
CA TRP A 211 -28.46 2.90 1.99
C TRP A 211 -28.14 3.38 3.41
N GLY A 212 -28.51 2.57 4.41
CA GLY A 212 -28.22 2.86 5.82
C GLY A 212 -28.87 4.13 6.38
N GLY A 213 -29.88 4.71 5.70
CA GLY A 213 -30.48 5.99 6.09
C GLY A 213 -29.57 7.20 5.89
N HIS A 214 -28.45 7.04 5.18
CA HIS A 214 -27.49 8.10 4.96
C HIS A 214 -27.82 8.95 3.73
N ARG A 215 -27.20 10.14 3.67
CA ARG A 215 -27.17 10.97 2.46
C ARG A 215 -25.86 10.74 1.70
N ASN A 216 -25.89 10.91 0.40
CA ASN A 216 -24.72 10.78 -0.46
C ASN A 216 -23.57 11.68 0.01
N GLY A 217 -22.38 11.11 0.21
CA GLY A 217 -21.20 11.79 0.75
C GLY A 217 -21.28 12.14 2.24
N ARG A 218 -22.28 11.61 2.97
CA ARG A 218 -22.49 11.81 4.41
C ARG A 218 -22.69 10.46 5.14
N ILE A 219 -21.85 9.49 4.80
CA ILE A 219 -21.80 8.16 5.40
C ILE A 219 -20.65 8.15 6.42
N PRO A 220 -20.89 7.83 7.70
CA PRO A 220 -19.83 7.77 8.69
C PRO A 220 -18.91 6.57 8.42
N ALA A 221 -17.62 6.72 8.73
CA ALA A 221 -16.64 5.63 8.58
C ALA A 221 -17.04 4.35 9.35
N SER A 222 -17.74 4.49 10.49
CA SER A 222 -18.26 3.37 11.28
C SER A 222 -19.34 2.53 10.58
N ALA A 223 -19.95 3.05 9.50
CA ALA A 223 -20.91 2.32 8.68
C ALA A 223 -20.27 1.69 7.43
N MET A 224 -18.96 1.88 7.23
CA MET A 224 -18.20 1.41 6.07
C MET A 224 -17.10 0.43 6.50
N CYS A 225 -16.56 -0.29 5.52
CA CYS A 225 -15.46 -1.23 5.73
C CYS A 225 -14.22 -0.79 4.95
N PRO A 226 -13.02 -0.88 5.55
CA PRO A 226 -11.76 -0.63 4.86
C PRO A 226 -11.46 -1.73 3.84
N LEU A 227 -10.91 -1.34 2.69
CA LEU A 227 -10.36 -2.28 1.71
C LEU A 227 -9.09 -2.92 2.28
N LYS A 228 -8.99 -4.25 2.23
CA LYS A 228 -7.79 -4.96 2.72
C LYS A 228 -6.68 -4.92 1.69
N THR A 229 -7.02 -4.93 0.41
CA THR A 229 -6.04 -4.91 -0.68
C THR A 229 -5.65 -3.49 -1.10
N ALA A 230 -6.28 -2.46 -0.54
CA ALA A 230 -5.98 -1.04 -0.79
C ALA A 230 -6.16 -0.20 0.49
N PRO A 231 -5.15 -0.19 1.39
CA PRO A 231 -5.22 0.56 2.64
C PRO A 231 -5.55 2.04 2.45
N GLY A 232 -6.34 2.61 3.36
CA GLY A 232 -6.79 4.02 3.29
C GLY A 232 -8.10 4.23 2.51
N HIS A 233 -8.59 3.22 1.81
CA HIS A 233 -9.86 3.28 1.09
C HIS A 233 -10.98 2.56 1.87
N MET A 234 -12.19 3.10 1.77
CA MET A 234 -13.38 2.56 2.44
C MET A 234 -14.51 2.40 1.42
N LEU A 235 -15.27 1.32 1.54
CA LEU A 235 -16.49 1.08 0.75
C LEU A 235 -17.63 0.59 1.65
N ARG A 236 -18.85 0.51 1.11
CA ARG A 236 -19.92 -0.28 1.73
C ARG A 236 -19.42 -1.72 1.90
N CYS A 237 -19.73 -2.37 3.03
CA CYS A 237 -19.06 -3.62 3.39
C CYS A 237 -19.23 -4.77 2.40
N ASP A 238 -20.38 -4.87 1.71
CA ASP A 238 -20.59 -5.84 0.64
C ASP A 238 -19.76 -5.51 -0.63
N ALA A 239 -19.68 -4.22 -1.00
CA ALA A 239 -18.84 -3.75 -2.10
C ALA A 239 -17.35 -3.95 -1.78
N GLN A 240 -16.95 -3.69 -0.53
CA GLN A 240 -15.59 -3.94 -0.04
C GLN A 240 -15.21 -5.42 -0.15
N GLU A 241 -16.04 -6.33 0.36
CA GLU A 241 -15.77 -7.77 0.28
C GLU A 241 -15.69 -8.25 -1.18
N ALA A 242 -16.59 -7.77 -2.03
CA ALA A 242 -16.55 -8.04 -3.45
C ALA A 242 -15.27 -7.50 -4.12
N PHE A 243 -14.84 -6.28 -3.75
CA PHE A 243 -13.64 -5.65 -4.30
C PHE A 243 -12.37 -6.39 -3.87
N ASP A 244 -12.23 -6.77 -2.61
CA ASP A 244 -11.05 -7.52 -2.15
C ASP A 244 -10.94 -8.87 -2.88
N ARG A 245 -12.06 -9.57 -3.11
CA ARG A 245 -12.07 -10.81 -3.92
C ARG A 245 -11.64 -10.55 -5.36
N LEU A 246 -12.14 -9.47 -5.98
CA LEU A 246 -11.73 -9.06 -7.33
C LEU A 246 -10.25 -8.72 -7.37
N SER A 247 -9.77 -7.94 -6.40
CA SER A 247 -8.37 -7.50 -6.30
C SER A 247 -7.43 -8.67 -6.10
N HIS A 248 -7.82 -9.70 -5.34
CA HIS A 248 -7.00 -10.92 -5.20
C HIS A 248 -6.95 -11.76 -6.49
N ALA A 249 -8.07 -11.82 -7.23
CA ALA A 249 -8.07 -12.46 -8.55
C ALA A 249 -7.22 -11.67 -9.57
N TYR A 250 -7.28 -10.34 -9.52
CA TYR A 250 -6.43 -9.45 -10.30
C TYR A 250 -4.95 -9.65 -9.94
N GLU A 251 -4.62 -9.72 -8.65
CA GLU A 251 -3.26 -9.97 -8.16
C GLU A 251 -2.73 -11.34 -8.62
N THR A 252 -3.57 -12.37 -8.60
CA THR A 252 -3.21 -13.68 -9.17
C THR A 252 -2.84 -13.58 -10.65
N ARG A 253 -3.45 -12.63 -11.38
CA ARG A 253 -3.21 -12.41 -12.81
C ARG A 253 -2.04 -11.47 -13.12
N PHE A 254 -1.86 -10.41 -12.33
CA PHE A 254 -0.94 -9.30 -12.62
C PHE A 254 0.20 -9.14 -11.59
N GLY A 255 0.23 -9.97 -10.56
CA GLY A 255 1.27 -9.99 -9.53
C GLY A 255 1.18 -8.87 -8.50
N THR A 256 0.24 -7.95 -8.64
CA THR A 256 -0.01 -6.83 -7.72
C THR A 256 -1.51 -6.66 -7.49
N PRO A 257 -1.95 -6.23 -6.29
CA PRO A 257 -3.35 -5.89 -6.06
C PRO A 257 -3.78 -4.69 -6.93
N ILE A 258 -5.08 -4.51 -7.08
CA ILE A 258 -5.62 -3.38 -7.83
C ILE A 258 -5.20 -2.07 -7.16
N SER A 259 -4.54 -1.20 -7.92
CA SER A 259 -4.26 0.17 -7.51
C SER A 259 -5.58 0.96 -7.47
N VAL A 260 -5.97 1.43 -6.30
CA VAL A 260 -7.14 2.30 -6.09
C VAL A 260 -6.65 3.73 -5.93
N THR A 261 -7.22 4.66 -6.68
CA THR A 261 -6.88 6.09 -6.61
C THR A 261 -7.98 6.92 -5.96
N ASP A 262 -9.24 6.48 -6.05
CA ASP A 262 -10.36 7.07 -5.29
C ASP A 262 -11.40 5.99 -4.95
N SER A 263 -12.13 6.16 -3.84
CA SER A 263 -13.19 5.24 -3.40
C SER A 263 -14.37 6.02 -2.82
N TYR A 264 -14.64 5.93 -1.50
CA TYR A 264 -15.68 6.74 -0.89
C TYR A 264 -15.31 8.24 -0.92
N ARG A 265 -16.22 9.05 -1.47
CA ARG A 265 -16.04 10.49 -1.61
C ARG A 265 -17.06 11.25 -0.79
N ASP A 266 -16.60 11.85 0.30
CA ASP A 266 -17.45 12.69 1.15
C ASP A 266 -18.01 13.91 0.38
N TYR A 267 -19.10 14.48 0.88
CA TYR A 267 -19.84 15.51 0.18
C TYR A 267 -19.03 16.80 0.03
N ASP A 268 -18.17 17.13 0.99
CA ASP A 268 -17.36 18.35 0.92
C ASP A 268 -16.29 18.19 -0.18
N THR A 269 -15.70 17.01 -0.29
CA THR A 269 -14.84 16.62 -1.42
C THR A 269 -15.58 16.71 -2.76
N GLN A 270 -16.84 16.27 -2.83
CA GLN A 270 -17.63 16.43 -4.06
C GLN A 270 -17.83 17.90 -4.43
N VAL A 271 -18.07 18.79 -3.45
CA VAL A 271 -18.16 20.24 -3.68
C VAL A 271 -16.85 20.78 -4.25
N ILE A 272 -15.71 20.34 -3.71
CA ILE A 272 -14.40 20.80 -4.18
C ILE A 272 -14.12 20.30 -5.61
N LEU A 273 -14.34 19.02 -5.90
CA LEU A 273 -14.15 18.49 -7.25
C LEU A 273 -15.10 19.13 -8.26
N LYS A 274 -16.32 19.50 -7.84
CA LYS A 274 -17.23 20.25 -8.71
C LYS A 274 -16.67 21.61 -9.11
N ARG A 275 -16.01 22.31 -8.18
CA ARG A 275 -15.33 23.58 -8.46
C ARG A 275 -14.13 23.37 -9.40
N ARG A 276 -13.35 22.31 -9.20
CA ARG A 276 -12.16 21.98 -10.03
C ARG A 276 -12.50 21.56 -11.45
N LYS A 277 -13.33 20.53 -11.55
CA LYS A 277 -13.53 19.75 -12.79
C LYS A 277 -14.81 20.18 -13.52
N GLY A 278 -15.60 21.08 -12.94
CA GLY A 278 -16.78 21.65 -13.58
C GLY A 278 -17.76 20.58 -14.05
N ARG A 279 -17.99 20.47 -15.36
CA ARG A 279 -18.91 19.46 -15.94
C ARG A 279 -18.40 18.02 -15.82
N MET A 280 -17.10 17.81 -15.66
CA MET A 280 -16.48 16.48 -15.52
C MET A 280 -16.71 15.88 -14.13
N ALA A 281 -17.11 16.67 -13.13
CA ALA A 281 -17.50 16.17 -11.82
C ALA A 281 -19.02 16.11 -11.67
N ALA A 282 -19.50 15.04 -11.04
CA ALA A 282 -20.90 14.91 -10.63
C ALA A 282 -21.33 16.10 -9.76
N THR A 283 -22.62 16.45 -9.84
CA THR A 283 -23.19 17.43 -8.90
C THR A 283 -23.07 16.88 -7.47
N PRO A 284 -22.61 17.67 -6.48
CA PRO A 284 -22.46 17.20 -5.11
C PRO A 284 -23.75 16.55 -4.59
N GLY A 285 -23.60 15.42 -3.90
CA GLY A 285 -24.71 14.60 -3.43
C GLY A 285 -25.28 13.63 -4.47
N ARG A 286 -24.68 13.53 -5.66
CA ARG A 286 -25.13 12.61 -6.74
C ARG A 286 -24.07 11.63 -7.22
N SER A 287 -22.83 11.70 -6.70
CA SER A 287 -21.74 10.82 -7.14
C SER A 287 -21.90 9.39 -6.61
N ASN A 288 -21.63 8.36 -7.41
CA ASN A 288 -21.63 6.97 -6.94
C ASN A 288 -20.53 6.71 -5.88
N HIS A 289 -19.43 7.47 -5.93
CA HIS A 289 -18.42 7.48 -4.86
C HIS A 289 -19.00 7.92 -3.52
N GLY A 290 -19.97 8.84 -3.53
CA GLY A 290 -20.66 9.29 -2.31
C GLY A 290 -21.57 8.24 -1.68
N TRP A 291 -21.83 7.13 -2.37
CA TRP A 291 -22.50 5.97 -1.80
C TRP A 291 -21.52 4.87 -1.39
N ALA A 292 -20.20 5.08 -1.48
CA ALA A 292 -19.19 4.05 -1.19
C ALA A 292 -19.36 2.80 -2.08
N LEU A 293 -19.72 3.03 -3.35
CA LEU A 293 -20.05 2.01 -4.36
C LEU A 293 -19.32 2.22 -5.67
N ALA A 294 -18.34 3.12 -5.70
CA ALA A 294 -17.51 3.35 -6.86
C ALA A 294 -16.06 3.44 -6.44
N VAL A 295 -15.19 3.09 -7.38
CA VAL A 295 -13.74 3.20 -7.26
C VAL A 295 -13.19 3.77 -8.56
N ASP A 296 -12.18 4.62 -8.42
CA ASP A 296 -11.33 5.02 -9.52
C ASP A 296 -10.02 4.21 -9.40
N LEU A 297 -9.59 3.57 -10.48
CA LEU A 297 -8.54 2.55 -10.47
C LEU A 297 -7.36 2.97 -11.35
N GLY A 298 -6.14 2.72 -10.87
CA GLY A 298 -4.88 2.98 -11.56
C GLY A 298 -4.21 1.73 -12.12
N GLY A 299 -2.87 1.76 -12.21
CA GLY A 299 -2.06 0.57 -12.52
C GLY A 299 -2.32 -0.04 -13.90
N GLY A 300 -2.71 0.78 -14.88
CA GLY A 300 -3.05 0.35 -16.23
C GLY A 300 -4.56 0.22 -16.47
N ILE A 301 -5.37 0.04 -15.43
CA ILE A 301 -6.85 -0.02 -15.55
C ILE A 301 -7.41 1.34 -16.01
N ASN A 302 -6.79 2.45 -15.61
CA ASN A 302 -7.14 3.82 -15.99
C ASN A 302 -6.93 4.17 -17.47
N SER A 303 -6.47 3.24 -18.30
CA SER A 303 -6.17 3.48 -19.71
C SER A 303 -6.90 2.49 -20.62
N PHE A 304 -7.67 3.00 -21.59
CA PHE A 304 -8.37 2.13 -22.54
C PHE A 304 -7.38 1.27 -23.34
N GLY A 305 -7.73 0.00 -23.55
CA GLY A 305 -6.98 -0.92 -24.42
C GLY A 305 -5.83 -1.68 -23.74
N THR A 306 -5.43 -1.29 -22.53
CA THR A 306 -4.45 -2.02 -21.72
C THR A 306 -4.93 -3.45 -21.40
N ALA A 307 -4.01 -4.32 -21.00
CA ALA A 307 -4.36 -5.70 -20.64
C ALA A 307 -5.19 -5.72 -19.34
N GLU A 308 -4.86 -4.83 -18.41
CA GLU A 308 -5.48 -4.63 -17.11
C GLU A 308 -6.92 -4.13 -17.26
N HIS A 309 -7.14 -3.10 -18.09
CA HIS A 309 -8.49 -2.58 -18.35
C HIS A 309 -9.38 -3.64 -19.01
N ARG A 310 -8.84 -4.38 -19.99
CA ARG A 310 -9.59 -5.47 -20.65
C ARG A 310 -9.91 -6.59 -19.69
N TRP A 311 -8.95 -7.04 -18.89
CA TRP A 311 -9.18 -8.07 -17.89
C TRP A 311 -10.26 -7.64 -16.89
N MET A 312 -10.23 -6.39 -16.42
CA MET A 312 -11.27 -5.86 -15.55
C MET A 312 -12.64 -5.85 -16.23
N ARG A 313 -12.71 -5.55 -17.53
CA ARG A 313 -13.96 -5.55 -18.31
C ARG A 313 -14.57 -6.94 -18.40
N GLU A 314 -13.73 -7.94 -18.60
CA GLU A 314 -14.10 -9.35 -18.77
C GLU A 314 -14.46 -10.00 -17.41
N ASN A 315 -13.71 -9.69 -16.35
CA ASN A 315 -13.78 -10.41 -15.07
C ASN A 315 -14.52 -9.66 -13.97
N GLY A 316 -14.45 -8.32 -13.94
CA GLY A 316 -15.10 -7.49 -12.93
C GLY A 316 -16.56 -7.84 -12.66
N PRO A 317 -17.41 -8.05 -13.70
CA PRO A 317 -18.83 -8.36 -13.52
C PRO A 317 -19.07 -9.64 -12.69
N THR A 318 -18.16 -10.62 -12.72
CA THR A 318 -18.29 -11.85 -11.90
C THR A 318 -18.17 -11.58 -10.39
N PHE A 319 -17.59 -10.44 -10.02
CA PHE A 319 -17.49 -9.94 -8.65
C PHE A 319 -18.49 -8.83 -8.35
N GLY A 320 -19.37 -8.47 -9.29
CA GLY A 320 -20.30 -7.34 -9.16
C GLY A 320 -19.68 -5.97 -9.41
N TRP A 321 -18.49 -5.89 -10.01
CA TRP A 321 -17.86 -4.62 -10.37
C TRP A 321 -17.91 -4.41 -11.88
N ILE A 322 -18.54 -3.32 -12.32
CA ILE A 322 -18.79 -3.07 -13.73
C ILE A 322 -18.18 -1.75 -14.17
N HIS A 323 -17.76 -1.69 -15.43
CA HIS A 323 -17.42 -0.44 -16.10
C HIS A 323 -18.69 0.10 -16.78
N PRO A 324 -19.34 1.14 -16.22
CA PRO A 324 -20.64 1.59 -16.68
C PRO A 324 -20.58 2.09 -18.12
N GLY A 325 -21.68 1.89 -18.87
CA GLY A 325 -21.74 2.22 -20.30
C GLY A 325 -21.39 3.67 -20.63
N TRP A 326 -21.75 4.61 -19.74
CA TRP A 326 -21.44 6.03 -19.92
C TRP A 326 -19.94 6.36 -19.83
N ALA A 327 -19.17 5.55 -19.08
CA ALA A 327 -17.73 5.71 -18.84
C ALA A 327 -16.86 5.03 -19.91
N ARG A 328 -17.47 4.20 -20.77
CA ARG A 328 -16.72 3.49 -21.81
C ARG A 328 -16.15 4.44 -22.84
N GLN A 329 -15.22 3.94 -23.66
CA GLN A 329 -14.51 4.73 -24.68
C GLN A 329 -15.45 5.47 -25.65
N ASN A 330 -16.62 4.91 -25.94
CA ASN A 330 -17.67 5.49 -26.77
C ASN A 330 -18.86 6.05 -25.97
N GLY A 331 -18.71 6.18 -24.65
CA GLY A 331 -19.73 6.67 -23.74
C GLY A 331 -19.85 8.20 -23.75
N SER A 332 -20.82 8.71 -22.98
CA SER A 332 -21.09 10.16 -22.89
C SER A 332 -20.02 10.92 -22.11
N LEU A 333 -19.26 10.24 -21.26
CA LEU A 333 -18.15 10.81 -20.50
C LEU A 333 -17.10 9.71 -20.32
N PRO A 334 -16.18 9.50 -21.27
CA PRO A 334 -15.22 8.40 -21.21
C PRO A 334 -14.27 8.52 -20.01
N GLU A 335 -14.30 7.52 -19.13
CA GLU A 335 -13.54 7.45 -17.87
C GLU A 335 -13.08 6.00 -17.64
N ALA A 336 -11.96 5.60 -18.28
CA ALA A 336 -11.46 4.22 -18.19
C ALA A 336 -11.17 3.75 -16.75
N TRP A 337 -10.88 4.70 -15.87
CA TRP A 337 -10.58 4.46 -14.46
C TRP A 337 -11.82 4.20 -13.61
N HIS A 338 -13.03 4.52 -14.06
CA HIS A 338 -14.21 4.52 -13.20
C HIS A 338 -14.98 3.19 -13.21
N TRP A 339 -15.16 2.60 -12.02
CA TRP A 339 -15.86 1.32 -11.83
C TRP A 339 -16.92 1.43 -10.74
N GLU A 340 -18.05 0.77 -10.97
CA GLU A 340 -19.21 0.79 -10.07
C GLU A 340 -19.54 -0.61 -9.54
N PHE A 341 -19.86 -0.71 -8.26
CA PHE A 341 -20.42 -1.93 -7.69
C PHE A 341 -21.91 -2.03 -8.01
N ARG A 342 -22.31 -3.15 -8.62
CA ARG A 342 -23.68 -3.53 -8.92
C ARG A 342 -23.88 -5.00 -8.54
N LYS A 343 -24.94 -5.25 -7.77
CA LYS A 343 -25.32 -6.60 -7.37
C LYS A 343 -26.29 -7.21 -8.37
#